data_AF-A0A4Y9JAX3-F1
#
_entry.id   AF-A0A4Y9JAX3-F1
#
_cell.length_a   1.000
_cell.length_b   1.000
_cell.length_c   1.000
_cell.angle_alpha   90.00
_cell.angle_beta   90.00
_cell.angle_gamma   90.00
#
_symmetry.space_group_name_H-M   'P 1'
#
loop_
_entity.id
_entity.type
_entity.pdbx_description
1 polymer ?
#
loop_
_entity_poly.entity_id
_entity_poly.type
_entity_poly.pdbx_seq_one_letter_code
_entity_poly.pdbx_strand_id
1 'polypeptide(L)'
;MNTKKKFWRVLATLSLGAILGACGNAGGASDNDSLYIFNTKSEIGEDLNKLAKDYEAETGQSLKIFSPGSGSDITETMNTEMTSKNPPAIFSTNSLIQWGPKDGDFMYNLADSSNEELVKLAEQIPENQRLKVEDTENFGIPYTVEGYGYVMDTQLLKELFGLEDAAELVKDLKVVDYDAFRQFTDVVDAFIHNQTGQTVELNGHRYTTVTEKTELTKQLTGVFVEAGAEKWTYSDHMINIPMNTVYENYSDALYSEVDKMDTIKSALVKMMEVLEYNTAHAAGENSANTRGPEFINTTTGSYDYSLQLFADHRGLFIKQGNWIYPNLKKLNVAIVATLDMIPIKMPFKDSDIHLKNRTAKEFNTTIPTFIPNYWIINKNVSDSQKEAAGKFLVWLYTSERGLKFLKEESGFIMYNDPTATDSPNSLNNAIVQYLEGDTLSNPFNASPGNFLEEVGNELKENYMTQNKWDVKTYPAFADKVIKRWKELKDASK
;
A
#
# COMPACT_ATOMS: atom_id res chain seq x y z
N MET A 1 56.35 -31.20 16.01
CA MET A 1 54.98 -30.99 16.54
C MET A 1 54.32 -29.95 15.63
N ASN A 2 53.74 -30.35 14.49
CA ASN A 2 52.35 -30.83 14.30
C ASN A 2 51.33 -29.73 14.65
N THR A 3 50.38 -29.30 13.82
CA THR A 3 49.83 -29.82 12.55
C THR A 3 48.89 -28.75 11.98
N LYS A 4 48.85 -28.59 10.65
CA LYS A 4 47.80 -27.86 9.93
C LYS A 4 46.44 -28.52 10.18
N LYS A 5 45.38 -27.77 10.48
CA LYS A 5 43.99 -28.25 10.41
C LYS A 5 43.20 -27.45 9.37
N LYS A 6 42.75 -28.16 8.34
CA LYS A 6 41.83 -27.73 7.29
C LYS A 6 40.43 -27.54 7.88
N PHE A 7 39.76 -26.45 7.52
CA PHE A 7 38.33 -26.25 7.76
C PHE A 7 37.56 -26.88 6.59
N TRP A 8 36.72 -27.89 6.88
CA TRP A 8 35.80 -28.48 5.91
C TRP A 8 34.40 -27.93 6.16
N ARG A 9 33.78 -27.40 5.11
CA ARG A 9 32.35 -27.07 5.05
C ARG A 9 31.57 -28.37 4.94
N VAL A 10 30.61 -28.60 5.84
CA VAL A 10 29.60 -29.67 5.71
C VAL A 10 28.30 -28.99 5.28
N LEU A 11 27.85 -29.30 4.05
CA LEU A 11 26.47 -29.10 3.62
C LEU A 11 25.60 -30.10 4.38
N ALA A 12 24.59 -29.62 5.10
CA ALA A 12 23.52 -30.44 5.64
C ALA A 12 22.33 -30.40 4.67
N THR A 13 22.27 -31.38 3.77
CA THR A 13 21.07 -31.74 3.01
C THR A 13 20.17 -32.55 3.94
N LEU A 14 19.02 -32.03 4.35
CA LEU A 14 18.00 -32.79 5.09
C LEU A 14 16.80 -33.02 4.17
N SER A 15 16.81 -34.22 3.61
CA SER A 15 15.80 -34.85 2.78
C SER A 15 14.49 -35.10 3.53
N LEU A 16 13.37 -34.78 2.86
CA LEU A 16 12.01 -35.19 3.21
C LEU A 16 11.93 -36.72 3.41
N GLY A 17 11.48 -37.13 4.59
CA GLY A 17 11.09 -38.50 4.90
C GLY A 17 9.61 -38.56 5.24
N ALA A 18 8.83 -39.19 4.35
CA ALA A 18 7.42 -39.48 4.52
C ALA A 18 7.15 -40.33 5.76
N ILE A 19 6.11 -39.97 6.52
CA ILE A 19 5.41 -40.90 7.40
C ILE A 19 3.92 -40.80 7.08
N LEU A 20 3.48 -41.69 6.20
CA LEU A 20 2.09 -42.12 6.09
C LEU A 20 1.88 -43.27 7.10
N GLY A 21 0.94 -43.07 8.02
CA GLY A 21 0.40 -44.10 8.91
C GLY A 21 -1.11 -43.91 9.01
N ALA A 22 -1.84 -44.82 8.38
CA ALA A 22 -3.29 -44.80 8.20
C ALA A 22 -4.08 -45.07 9.51
N CYS A 23 -5.26 -44.45 9.64
CA CYS A 23 -6.57 -45.09 9.83
C CYS A 23 -7.64 -44.06 10.24
N GLY A 24 -8.71 -43.92 9.45
CA GLY A 24 -9.92 -43.18 9.85
C GLY A 24 -10.74 -42.66 8.68
N ASN A 25 -11.67 -43.49 8.20
CA ASN A 25 -12.52 -43.28 7.03
C ASN A 25 -13.49 -42.08 7.19
N ALA A 26 -13.21 -40.97 6.52
CA ALA A 26 -14.16 -39.95 6.09
C ALA A 26 -13.72 -39.52 4.68
N GLY A 27 -14.65 -39.50 3.72
CA GLY A 27 -14.34 -39.35 2.29
C GLY A 27 -13.48 -38.12 2.00
N GLY A 28 -12.20 -38.36 1.71
CA GLY A 28 -11.29 -37.31 1.27
C GLY A 28 -11.63 -36.91 -0.16
N ALA A 29 -11.96 -35.64 -0.34
CA ALA A 29 -12.07 -35.01 -1.65
C ALA A 29 -10.81 -35.30 -2.47
N SER A 30 -10.96 -35.59 -3.75
CA SER A 30 -9.80 -35.73 -4.63
C SER A 30 -9.10 -34.37 -4.76
N ASP A 31 -7.79 -34.35 -5.00
CA ASP A 31 -7.00 -33.12 -5.18
C ASP A 31 -7.53 -32.22 -6.33
N ASN A 32 -8.44 -32.75 -7.18
CA ASN A 32 -9.15 -32.05 -8.24
C ASN A 32 -10.46 -31.37 -7.81
N ASP A 33 -10.98 -31.63 -6.60
CA ASP A 33 -12.26 -31.08 -6.10
C ASP A 33 -12.06 -29.87 -5.16
N SER A 34 -10.81 -29.54 -4.81
CA SER A 34 -10.51 -28.38 -3.97
C SER A 34 -10.67 -27.07 -4.76
N LEU A 35 -11.30 -26.08 -4.14
CA LEU A 35 -11.39 -24.73 -4.71
C LEU A 35 -10.04 -24.03 -4.50
N TYR A 36 -9.30 -23.83 -5.58
CA TYR A 36 -7.97 -23.21 -5.51
C TYR A 36 -8.08 -21.68 -5.53
N ILE A 37 -7.49 -21.04 -4.51
CA ILE A 37 -7.41 -19.59 -4.34
C ILE A 37 -5.94 -19.15 -4.42
N PHE A 38 -5.64 -18.27 -5.39
CA PHE A 38 -4.36 -17.57 -5.49
C PHE A 38 -4.49 -16.17 -4.87
N ASN A 39 -3.90 -15.98 -3.70
CA ASN A 39 -3.94 -14.74 -2.93
C ASN A 39 -2.62 -13.99 -3.05
N THR A 40 -2.65 -12.78 -3.59
CA THR A 40 -1.49 -11.89 -3.78
C THR A 40 -1.14 -11.08 -2.52
N LYS A 41 -2.05 -10.97 -1.55
CA LYS A 41 -1.81 -10.24 -0.31
C LYS A 41 -1.14 -11.16 0.72
N SER A 42 0.19 -11.21 0.70
CA SER A 42 0.98 -12.12 1.54
C SER A 42 0.67 -11.99 3.04
N GLU A 43 0.29 -10.79 3.48
CA GLU A 43 0.08 -10.41 4.88
C GLU A 43 -1.11 -11.15 5.53
N ILE A 44 -2.09 -11.60 4.73
CA ILE A 44 -3.27 -12.33 5.22
C ILE A 44 -3.15 -13.84 5.02
N GLY A 45 -2.06 -14.34 4.42
CA GLY A 45 -1.95 -15.73 3.98
C GLY A 45 -2.10 -16.75 5.11
N GLU A 46 -1.53 -16.48 6.29
CA GLU A 46 -1.64 -17.37 7.44
C GLU A 46 -3.07 -17.46 7.98
N ASP A 47 -3.78 -16.33 8.06
CA ASP A 47 -5.16 -16.30 8.56
C ASP A 47 -6.15 -16.83 7.52
N LEU A 48 -5.89 -16.62 6.23
CA LEU A 48 -6.69 -17.20 5.15
C LEU A 48 -6.57 -18.74 5.11
N ASN A 49 -5.42 -19.29 5.47
CA ASN A 49 -5.25 -20.75 5.65
C ASN A 49 -6.01 -21.30 6.86
N LYS A 50 -6.20 -20.51 7.93
CA LYS A 50 -7.07 -20.90 9.06
C LYS A 50 -8.53 -20.86 8.64
N LEU A 51 -8.94 -19.77 7.98
CA LEU A 51 -10.29 -19.62 7.44
C LEU A 51 -10.67 -20.76 6.49
N ALA A 52 -9.72 -21.21 5.65
CA ALA A 52 -9.93 -22.34 4.75
C ALA A 52 -10.34 -23.63 5.47
N LYS A 53 -9.73 -23.92 6.62
CA LYS A 53 -10.09 -25.10 7.45
C LYS A 53 -11.46 -24.94 8.09
N ASP A 54 -11.79 -23.73 8.54
CA ASP A 54 -13.09 -23.44 9.14
C ASP A 54 -14.21 -23.56 8.09
N TYR A 55 -13.99 -23.04 6.89
CA TYR A 55 -14.92 -23.16 5.76
C TYR A 55 -15.12 -24.62 5.34
N GLU A 56 -14.05 -25.41 5.26
CA GLU A 56 -14.15 -26.85 4.95
C GLU A 56 -14.93 -27.60 6.02
N ALA A 57 -14.70 -27.28 7.31
CA ALA A 57 -15.43 -27.90 8.41
C ALA A 57 -16.93 -27.55 8.41
N GLU A 58 -17.29 -26.32 8.00
CA GLU A 58 -18.68 -25.86 7.94
C GLU A 58 -19.43 -26.38 6.70
N THR A 59 -18.77 -26.41 5.54
CA THR A 59 -19.43 -26.60 4.24
C THR A 59 -19.11 -27.93 3.57
N GLY A 60 -18.04 -28.60 4.01
CA GLY A 60 -17.47 -29.78 3.34
C GLY A 60 -16.67 -29.46 2.07
N GLN A 61 -16.56 -28.19 1.66
CA GLN A 61 -15.79 -27.78 0.49
C GLN A 61 -14.35 -27.43 0.90
N SER A 62 -13.39 -28.23 0.46
CA SER A 62 -11.95 -27.96 0.65
C SER A 62 -11.51 -26.72 -0.14
N LEU A 63 -10.68 -25.88 0.49
CA LEU A 63 -9.97 -24.77 -0.15
C LEU A 63 -8.47 -25.04 -0.17
N LYS A 64 -7.84 -24.84 -1.32
CA LYS A 64 -6.39 -24.76 -1.43
C LYS A 64 -6.00 -23.29 -1.52
N ILE A 65 -5.16 -22.81 -0.60
CA ILE A 65 -4.67 -21.43 -0.62
C ILE A 65 -3.20 -21.42 -1.07
N PHE A 66 -2.87 -20.56 -2.02
CA PHE A 66 -1.48 -20.20 -2.31
C PHE A 66 -1.30 -18.70 -2.10
N SER A 67 -0.24 -18.32 -1.39
CA SER A 67 0.15 -16.92 -1.21
C SER A 67 1.65 -16.78 -1.45
N PRO A 68 2.08 -15.97 -2.43
CA PRO A 68 3.49 -15.64 -2.59
C PRO A 68 4.05 -14.97 -1.33
N GLY A 69 5.37 -15.08 -1.12
CA GLY A 69 6.04 -14.40 -0.01
C GLY A 69 6.06 -12.88 -0.18
N SER A 70 6.08 -12.14 0.92
CA SER A 70 6.15 -10.67 0.88
C SER A 70 7.37 -10.18 0.08
N GLY A 71 7.19 -9.14 -0.73
CA GLY A 71 8.24 -8.56 -1.57
C GLY A 71 8.70 -9.42 -2.76
N SER A 72 8.05 -10.57 -3.01
CA SER A 72 8.34 -11.39 -4.21
C SER A 72 7.70 -10.82 -5.47
N ASP A 73 8.31 -11.07 -6.63
CA ASP A 73 7.66 -10.80 -7.92
C ASP A 73 6.50 -11.80 -8.12
N ILE A 74 5.29 -11.27 -8.07
CA ILE A 74 4.05 -12.04 -8.16
C ILE A 74 3.72 -12.39 -9.61
N THR A 75 4.20 -11.61 -10.58
CA THR A 75 3.73 -11.65 -11.97
C THR A 75 4.06 -12.99 -12.65
N GLU A 76 5.31 -13.43 -12.55
CA GLU A 76 5.76 -14.70 -13.15
C GLU A 76 5.07 -15.91 -12.49
N THR A 77 4.98 -15.87 -11.15
CA THR A 77 4.32 -16.93 -10.38
C THR A 77 2.85 -17.03 -10.76
N MET A 78 2.14 -15.91 -10.80
CA MET A 78 0.73 -15.87 -11.16
C MET A 78 0.50 -16.33 -12.61
N ASN A 79 1.35 -15.94 -13.56
CA ASN A 79 1.30 -16.46 -14.93
C ASN A 79 1.40 -17.98 -15.01
N THR A 80 2.33 -18.54 -14.24
CA THR A 80 2.55 -19.99 -14.19
C THR A 80 1.31 -20.71 -13.62
N GLU A 81 0.74 -20.19 -12.54
CA GLU A 81 -0.43 -20.79 -11.90
C GLU A 81 -1.70 -20.67 -12.77
N MET A 82 -1.93 -19.51 -13.40
CA MET A 82 -3.08 -19.23 -14.26
C MET A 82 -3.11 -20.09 -15.54
N THR A 83 -1.95 -20.54 -16.02
CA THR A 83 -1.81 -21.40 -17.21
C THR A 83 -1.59 -22.88 -16.89
N SER A 84 -1.64 -23.23 -15.60
CA SER A 84 -1.47 -24.61 -15.14
C SER A 84 -2.67 -25.49 -15.51
N LYS A 85 -2.53 -26.82 -15.31
CA LYS A 85 -3.64 -27.77 -15.53
C LYS A 85 -4.80 -27.56 -14.57
N ASN A 86 -4.51 -27.07 -13.37
CA ASN A 86 -5.47 -26.83 -12.30
C ASN A 86 -5.35 -25.35 -11.87
N PRO A 87 -5.79 -24.41 -12.72
CA PRO A 87 -5.65 -22.98 -12.43
C PRO A 87 -6.51 -22.58 -11.22
N PRO A 88 -6.18 -21.47 -10.55
CA PRO A 88 -6.99 -20.99 -9.44
C PRO A 88 -8.40 -20.62 -9.92
N ALA A 89 -9.40 -21.04 -9.15
CA ALA A 89 -10.79 -20.68 -9.36
C ALA A 89 -11.10 -19.26 -8.84
N ILE A 90 -10.35 -18.82 -7.82
CA ILE A 90 -10.33 -17.43 -7.36
C ILE A 90 -8.89 -16.94 -7.41
N PHE A 91 -8.65 -15.79 -8.01
CA PHE A 91 -7.36 -15.11 -7.95
C PHE A 91 -7.55 -13.66 -7.53
N SER A 92 -6.46 -13.02 -7.11
CA SER A 92 -6.49 -11.61 -6.76
C SER A 92 -5.55 -10.76 -7.57
N THR A 93 -6.04 -9.61 -7.99
CA THR A 93 -5.27 -8.55 -8.65
C THR A 93 -6.05 -7.24 -8.54
N ASN A 94 -5.41 -6.12 -8.82
CA ASN A 94 -6.01 -4.80 -8.95
C ASN A 94 -5.92 -4.24 -10.38
N SER A 95 -5.52 -5.07 -11.35
CA SER A 95 -5.24 -4.63 -12.72
C SER A 95 -6.11 -5.35 -13.75
N LEU A 96 -6.63 -4.59 -14.71
CA LEU A 96 -7.36 -5.05 -15.89
C LEU A 96 -6.46 -5.32 -17.10
N ILE A 97 -5.15 -5.12 -16.99
CA ILE A 97 -4.23 -5.27 -18.11
C ILE A 97 -4.08 -6.77 -18.41
N GLN A 98 -3.20 -7.46 -17.70
CA GLN A 98 -2.77 -8.81 -18.07
C GLN A 98 -3.88 -9.88 -18.12
N TRP A 99 -4.83 -9.85 -17.19
CA TRP A 99 -5.89 -10.88 -17.07
C TRP A 99 -7.29 -10.35 -17.36
N GLY A 100 -7.44 -9.05 -17.60
CA GLY A 100 -8.72 -8.43 -17.90
C GLY A 100 -9.26 -8.82 -19.28
N PRO A 101 -10.47 -8.38 -19.62
CA PRO A 101 -11.21 -8.85 -20.79
C PRO A 101 -10.56 -8.47 -22.14
N LYS A 102 -9.63 -7.51 -22.17
CA LYS A 102 -8.95 -7.08 -23.42
C LYS A 102 -7.73 -7.93 -23.77
N ASP A 103 -6.95 -8.35 -22.78
CA ASP A 103 -5.68 -9.07 -23.01
C ASP A 103 -5.80 -10.56 -22.72
N GLY A 104 -6.03 -10.93 -21.45
CA GLY A 104 -6.01 -12.32 -21.01
C GLY A 104 -7.39 -13.00 -21.00
N ASP A 105 -8.44 -12.23 -20.78
CA ASP A 105 -9.83 -12.71 -20.71
C ASP A 105 -10.04 -13.82 -19.66
N PHE A 106 -9.54 -13.62 -18.44
CA PHE A 106 -9.68 -14.56 -17.31
C PHE A 106 -10.73 -14.13 -16.28
N MET A 107 -11.17 -12.87 -16.31
CA MET A 107 -12.06 -12.33 -15.28
C MET A 107 -13.51 -12.66 -15.60
N TYR A 108 -14.21 -13.28 -14.65
CA TYR A 108 -15.65 -13.51 -14.74
C TYR A 108 -16.40 -12.25 -14.33
N ASN A 109 -17.31 -11.77 -15.18
CA ASN A 109 -18.19 -10.66 -14.82
C ASN A 109 -19.21 -11.14 -13.78
N LEU A 110 -19.17 -10.56 -12.58
CA LEU A 110 -20.02 -10.97 -11.47
C LEU A 110 -21.51 -10.74 -11.75
N ALA A 111 -21.84 -9.79 -12.63
CA ALA A 111 -23.21 -9.54 -13.07
C ALA A 111 -23.81 -10.69 -13.90
N ASP A 112 -22.97 -11.56 -14.48
CA ASP A 112 -23.41 -12.72 -15.27
C ASP A 112 -23.66 -13.97 -14.39
N SER A 113 -23.49 -13.86 -13.07
CA SER A 113 -23.65 -14.98 -12.15
C SER A 113 -25.12 -15.43 -12.01
N SER A 114 -25.34 -16.74 -12.02
CA SER A 114 -26.62 -17.33 -11.63
C SER A 114 -26.86 -17.30 -10.12
N ASN A 115 -25.85 -16.96 -9.31
CA ASN A 115 -25.98 -16.79 -7.87
C ASN A 115 -26.48 -15.38 -7.54
N GLU A 116 -27.77 -15.24 -7.26
CA GLU A 116 -28.40 -13.94 -6.95
C GLU A 116 -27.78 -13.23 -5.74
N GLU A 117 -27.25 -13.97 -4.74
CA GLU A 117 -26.61 -13.37 -3.58
C GLU A 117 -25.25 -12.75 -3.94
N LEU A 118 -24.51 -13.39 -4.84
CA LEU A 118 -23.25 -12.85 -5.37
C LEU A 118 -23.50 -11.58 -6.19
N VAL A 119 -24.53 -11.58 -7.03
CA VAL A 119 -24.91 -10.39 -7.82
C VAL A 119 -25.26 -9.22 -6.89
N LYS A 120 -26.10 -9.45 -5.87
CA LYS A 120 -26.46 -8.43 -4.86
C LYS A 120 -25.23 -7.90 -4.10
N LEU A 121 -24.28 -8.78 -3.76
CA LEU A 121 -23.05 -8.39 -3.10
C LEU A 121 -22.20 -7.50 -4.03
N ALA A 122 -22.10 -7.86 -5.31
CA ALA A 122 -21.36 -7.07 -6.30
C ALA A 122 -22.00 -5.70 -6.60
N GLU A 123 -23.34 -5.62 -6.58
CA GLU A 123 -24.08 -4.38 -6.78
C GLU A 123 -23.87 -3.35 -5.65
N GLN A 124 -23.60 -3.81 -4.42
CA GLN A 124 -23.30 -2.95 -3.27
C GLN A 124 -21.93 -2.26 -3.37
N ILE A 125 -21.04 -2.72 -4.25
CA ILE A 125 -19.72 -2.11 -4.42
C ILE A 125 -19.88 -0.71 -5.02
N PRO A 126 -19.37 0.35 -4.35
CA PRO A 126 -19.40 1.71 -4.86
C PRO A 126 -18.81 1.80 -6.27
N GLU A 127 -19.40 2.63 -7.13
CA GLU A 127 -19.02 2.68 -8.54
C GLU A 127 -17.53 2.97 -8.76
N ASN A 128 -16.97 3.89 -7.97
CA ASN A 128 -15.55 4.27 -7.99
C ASN A 128 -14.60 3.17 -7.44
N GLN A 129 -15.15 2.09 -6.89
CA GLN A 129 -14.42 0.93 -6.37
C GLN A 129 -14.70 -0.34 -7.19
N ARG A 130 -15.41 -0.25 -8.32
CA ARG A 130 -15.64 -1.41 -9.19
C ARG A 130 -14.44 -1.64 -10.10
N LEU A 131 -14.06 -2.91 -10.25
CA LEU A 131 -13.08 -3.33 -11.27
C LEU A 131 -13.84 -3.55 -12.58
N LYS A 132 -13.85 -2.55 -13.48
CA LYS A 132 -14.71 -2.55 -14.67
C LYS A 132 -14.05 -1.93 -15.91
N VAL A 133 -14.43 -2.40 -17.11
CA VAL A 133 -14.11 -1.72 -18.38
C VAL A 133 -15.27 -0.82 -18.79
N GLU A 134 -16.49 -1.35 -18.74
CA GLU A 134 -17.73 -0.61 -18.99
C GLU A 134 -18.62 -0.54 -17.73
N ASP A 135 -19.56 0.40 -17.69
CA ASP A 135 -20.38 0.66 -16.49
C ASP A 135 -21.24 -0.53 -16.03
N THR A 136 -21.55 -1.45 -16.94
CA THR A 136 -22.36 -2.64 -16.68
C THR A 136 -21.58 -3.81 -16.10
N GLU A 137 -20.25 -3.69 -15.99
CA GLU A 137 -19.38 -4.78 -15.56
C GLU A 137 -18.88 -4.58 -14.13
N ASN A 138 -18.60 -5.70 -13.46
CA ASN A 138 -17.76 -5.71 -12.26
C ASN A 138 -17.07 -7.06 -12.13
N PHE A 139 -15.75 -7.07 -12.21
CA PHE A 139 -14.94 -8.29 -12.29
C PHE A 139 -14.49 -8.82 -10.93
N GLY A 140 -14.70 -8.10 -9.83
CA GLY A 140 -14.24 -8.58 -8.53
C GLY A 140 -14.82 -7.87 -7.33
N ILE A 141 -14.67 -8.51 -6.17
CA ILE A 141 -15.08 -7.97 -4.86
C ILE A 141 -13.86 -7.38 -4.16
N PRO A 142 -13.85 -6.10 -3.77
CA PRO A 142 -12.73 -5.47 -3.07
C PRO A 142 -12.34 -6.23 -1.80
N TYR A 143 -11.05 -6.52 -1.61
CA TYR A 143 -10.56 -7.04 -0.33
C TYR A 143 -10.84 -6.06 0.81
N THR A 144 -10.38 -4.83 0.61
CA THR A 144 -10.36 -3.75 1.60
C THR A 144 -10.24 -2.43 0.86
N VAL A 145 -10.64 -1.34 1.50
CA VAL A 145 -10.14 -0.01 1.16
C VAL A 145 -8.80 0.20 1.88
N GLU A 146 -7.80 0.65 1.16
CA GLU A 146 -6.53 1.14 1.72
C GLU A 146 -6.38 2.62 1.41
N GLY A 147 -5.64 3.32 2.28
CA GLY A 147 -5.31 4.72 2.10
C GLY A 147 -3.95 5.02 2.70
N TYR A 148 -3.26 6.03 2.17
CA TYR A 148 -1.90 6.36 2.62
C TYR A 148 -1.63 7.85 2.71
N GLY A 149 -0.71 8.17 3.62
CA GLY A 149 -0.32 9.52 3.93
C GLY A 149 0.96 9.50 4.76
N TYR A 150 1.20 10.56 5.52
CA TYR A 150 2.16 10.52 6.60
C TYR A 150 1.48 9.97 7.85
N VAL A 151 1.86 8.75 8.24
CA VAL A 151 1.48 8.13 9.51
C VAL A 151 2.36 8.70 10.61
N MET A 152 1.77 8.97 11.77
CA MET A 152 2.44 9.51 12.95
C MET A 152 1.88 8.91 14.24
N ASP A 153 2.69 8.92 15.30
CA ASP A 153 2.25 8.63 16.66
C ASP A 153 1.84 9.92 17.37
N THR A 154 0.56 10.03 17.72
CA THR A 154 0.00 11.19 18.42
C THR A 154 0.55 11.34 19.85
N GLN A 155 1.02 10.26 20.49
CA GLN A 155 1.71 10.33 21.78
C GLN A 155 3.08 11.02 21.64
N LEU A 156 3.81 10.74 20.56
CA LEU A 156 5.08 11.41 20.26
C LEU A 156 4.87 12.91 20.00
N LEU A 157 3.84 13.29 19.24
CA LEU A 157 3.48 14.71 19.05
C LEU A 157 3.16 15.40 20.37
N LYS A 158 2.36 14.74 21.22
CA LYS A 158 2.00 15.25 22.54
C LYS A 158 3.24 15.54 23.37
N GLU A 159 4.19 14.61 23.45
CA GLU A 159 5.43 14.79 24.21
C GLU A 159 6.36 15.83 23.59
N LEU A 160 6.43 15.90 22.25
CA LEU A 160 7.28 16.85 21.53
C LEU A 160 6.88 18.30 21.80
N PHE A 161 5.58 18.56 21.92
CA PHE A 161 5.01 19.90 22.14
C PHE A 161 4.50 20.14 23.57
N GLY A 162 4.65 19.16 24.48
CA GLY A 162 4.25 19.29 25.88
C GLY A 162 2.75 19.49 26.07
N LEU A 163 1.93 18.84 25.23
CA LEU A 163 0.48 19.02 25.19
C LEU A 163 -0.24 18.06 26.16
N GLU A 164 -1.45 18.41 26.58
CA GLU A 164 -2.34 17.49 27.32
C GLU A 164 -2.93 16.41 26.39
N ASP A 165 -3.26 16.80 25.16
CA ASP A 165 -3.62 15.93 24.04
C ASP A 165 -3.09 16.52 22.72
N ALA A 166 -2.99 15.71 21.66
CA ALA A 166 -2.50 16.16 20.36
C ALA A 166 -3.62 16.48 19.35
N ALA A 167 -4.90 16.44 19.74
CA ALA A 167 -6.01 16.43 18.79
C ALA A 167 -6.10 17.72 17.95
N GLU A 168 -5.87 18.88 18.57
CA GLU A 168 -5.85 20.18 17.87
C GLU A 168 -4.70 20.25 16.85
N LEU A 169 -3.50 19.86 17.27
CA LEU A 169 -2.32 19.82 16.40
C LEU A 169 -2.53 18.87 15.22
N VAL A 170 -3.09 17.68 15.46
CA VAL A 170 -3.41 16.73 14.40
C VAL A 170 -4.43 17.32 13.42
N LYS A 171 -5.50 17.94 13.93
CA LYS A 171 -6.52 18.59 13.10
C LYS A 171 -5.90 19.68 12.22
N ASP A 172 -4.97 20.46 12.75
CA ASP A 172 -4.26 21.47 11.97
C ASP A 172 -3.38 20.83 10.90
N LEU A 173 -2.55 19.84 11.28
CA LEU A 173 -1.69 19.12 10.36
C LEU A 173 -2.47 18.46 9.22
N LYS A 174 -3.71 18.01 9.46
CA LYS A 174 -4.60 17.46 8.43
C LYS A 174 -4.96 18.49 7.35
N VAL A 175 -5.01 19.79 7.66
CA VAL A 175 -5.54 20.81 6.73
C VAL A 175 -4.58 21.91 6.29
N VAL A 176 -3.41 22.03 6.92
CA VAL A 176 -2.38 23.00 6.49
C VAL A 176 -1.86 22.71 5.09
N ASP A 177 -1.42 23.76 4.40
CA ASP A 177 -0.71 23.66 3.12
C ASP A 177 0.74 23.19 3.30
N TYR A 178 1.44 23.06 2.16
CA TYR A 178 2.84 22.62 2.14
C TYR A 178 3.78 23.58 2.88
N ASP A 179 3.59 24.90 2.78
CA ASP A 179 4.52 25.87 3.38
C ASP A 179 4.41 25.87 4.91
N ALA A 180 3.18 25.78 5.44
CA ALA A 180 2.96 25.64 6.87
C ALA A 180 3.43 24.27 7.40
N PHE A 181 3.20 23.18 6.65
CA PHE A 181 3.78 21.87 6.97
C PHE A 181 5.31 21.92 7.00
N ARG A 182 5.93 22.65 6.06
CA ARG A 182 7.36 22.83 6.00
C ARG A 182 7.93 23.58 7.19
N GLN A 183 7.25 24.63 7.64
CA GLN A 183 7.64 25.33 8.86
C GLN A 183 7.53 24.43 10.09
N PHE A 184 6.49 23.60 10.16
CA PHE A 184 6.33 22.61 11.22
C PHE A 184 7.49 21.61 11.21
N THR A 185 7.81 21.00 10.07
CA THR A 185 8.89 20.01 9.98
C THR A 185 10.27 20.62 10.23
N ASP A 186 10.49 21.88 9.86
CA ASP A 186 11.73 22.61 10.19
C ASP A 186 11.86 22.84 11.72
N VAL A 187 10.76 23.10 12.43
CA VAL A 187 10.75 23.19 13.90
C VAL A 187 11.05 21.84 14.56
N VAL A 188 10.51 20.74 14.01
CA VAL A 188 10.81 19.39 14.46
C VAL A 188 12.29 19.06 14.24
N ASP A 189 12.82 19.35 13.05
CA ASP A 189 14.23 19.11 12.71
C ASP A 189 15.17 19.92 13.63
N ALA A 190 14.84 21.19 13.90
CA ALA A 190 15.58 22.01 14.85
C ALA A 190 15.62 21.36 16.25
N PHE A 191 14.48 20.85 16.74
CA PHE A 191 14.41 20.13 18.00
C PHE A 191 15.28 18.86 18.01
N ILE A 192 15.29 18.09 16.93
CA ILE A 192 16.17 16.91 16.76
C ILE A 192 17.63 17.33 16.92
N HIS A 193 18.01 18.46 16.31
CA HIS A 193 19.34 19.08 16.41
C HIS A 193 19.57 19.91 17.69
N ASN A 194 18.80 19.67 18.75
CA ASN A 194 18.93 20.27 20.08
C ASN A 194 18.66 21.77 20.16
N GLN A 195 17.99 22.33 19.15
CA GLN A 195 17.40 23.67 19.22
C GLN A 195 15.96 23.52 19.74
N THR A 196 15.79 23.50 21.05
CA THR A 196 14.49 23.29 21.72
C THR A 196 13.74 24.61 21.97
N GLY A 197 12.48 24.54 22.42
CA GLY A 197 11.66 25.73 22.69
C GLY A 197 11.24 26.52 21.45
N GLN A 198 11.36 25.90 20.27
CA GLN A 198 11.01 26.53 19.00
C GLN A 198 9.49 26.54 18.83
N THR A 199 8.96 27.55 18.12
CA THR A 199 7.53 27.70 17.95
C THR A 199 7.14 27.74 16.49
N VAL A 200 6.03 27.06 16.16
CA VAL A 200 5.33 27.15 14.87
C VAL A 200 3.88 27.60 15.11
N GLU A 201 3.31 28.34 14.15
CA GLU A 201 1.90 28.69 14.11
C GLU A 201 1.23 27.94 12.96
N LEU A 202 0.19 27.15 13.27
CA LEU A 202 -0.58 26.39 12.28
C LEU A 202 -2.05 26.77 12.45
N ASN A 203 -2.69 27.23 11.37
CA ASN A 203 -4.10 27.68 11.37
C ASN A 203 -4.47 28.66 12.52
N GLY A 204 -3.52 29.50 12.94
CA GLY A 204 -3.71 30.46 14.03
C GLY A 204 -3.51 29.89 15.45
N HIS A 205 -3.23 28.59 15.59
CA HIS A 205 -2.82 27.96 16.85
C HIS A 205 -1.30 27.93 16.96
N ARG A 206 -0.78 28.13 18.17
CA ARG A 206 0.66 28.26 18.46
C ARG A 206 1.16 27.03 19.20
N TYR A 207 2.15 26.34 18.63
CA TYR A 207 2.74 25.13 19.20
C TYR A 207 4.23 25.35 19.47
N THR A 208 4.65 25.13 20.71
CA THR A 208 6.05 25.28 21.14
C THR A 208 6.63 23.93 21.55
N THR A 209 7.78 23.55 20.98
CA THR A 209 8.45 22.31 21.38
C THR A 209 8.96 22.40 22.83
N VAL A 210 8.94 21.29 23.54
CA VAL A 210 9.45 21.23 24.93
C VAL A 210 10.92 21.62 24.99
N THR A 211 11.37 22.18 26.11
CA THR A 211 12.78 22.59 26.30
C THR A 211 13.69 21.41 26.66
N GLU A 212 13.14 20.38 27.30
CA GLU A 212 13.85 19.16 27.70
C GLU A 212 13.26 17.96 26.97
N LYS A 213 14.11 17.15 26.33
CA LYS A 213 13.66 15.94 25.63
C LYS A 213 13.23 14.87 26.64
N THR A 214 12.07 14.28 26.42
CA THR A 214 11.57 13.07 27.10
C THR A 214 12.29 11.81 26.60
N GLU A 215 12.08 10.66 27.25
CA GLU A 215 12.67 9.39 26.78
C GLU A 215 12.18 8.99 25.39
N LEU A 216 10.94 9.33 25.05
CA LEU A 216 10.36 9.10 23.72
C LEU A 216 10.93 10.06 22.68
N THR A 217 10.92 11.36 22.96
CA THR A 217 11.38 12.39 22.02
C THR A 217 12.89 12.40 21.81
N LYS A 218 13.68 11.82 22.74
CA LYS A 218 15.12 11.54 22.53
C LYS A 218 15.40 10.48 21.47
N GLN A 219 14.42 9.64 21.13
CA GLN A 219 14.62 8.59 20.11
C GLN A 219 14.70 9.14 18.70
N LEU A 220 14.15 10.33 18.44
CA LEU A 220 14.13 10.96 17.14
C LEU A 220 15.54 11.23 16.61
N THR A 221 15.80 10.73 15.41
CA THR A 221 17.04 10.92 14.66
C THR A 221 16.81 11.58 13.30
N GLY A 222 15.57 11.68 12.85
CA GLY A 222 15.15 12.41 11.65
C GLY A 222 13.66 12.74 11.70
N VAL A 223 13.17 13.48 10.70
CA VAL A 223 11.74 13.84 10.61
C VAL A 223 10.95 12.71 9.95
N PHE A 224 11.50 12.11 8.89
CA PHE A 224 10.82 11.11 8.08
C PHE A 224 11.52 9.75 8.18
N VAL A 225 10.76 8.67 8.30
CA VAL A 225 11.23 7.32 8.10
C VAL A 225 11.00 6.93 6.64
N GLU A 226 12.05 6.49 5.96
CA GLU A 226 12.05 6.17 4.53
C GLU A 226 12.52 4.74 4.29
N ALA A 227 11.89 4.06 3.33
CA ALA A 227 12.29 2.72 2.87
C ALA A 227 13.05 2.85 1.53
N GLY A 228 14.30 3.33 1.59
CA GLY A 228 15.05 3.72 0.39
C GLY A 228 15.33 2.59 -0.61
N ALA A 229 15.26 1.32 -0.20
CA ALA A 229 15.41 0.17 -1.09
C ALA A 229 14.12 -0.17 -1.87
N GLU A 230 12.97 0.31 -1.40
CA GLU A 230 11.63 -0.08 -1.84
C GLU A 230 11.10 0.86 -2.92
N LYS A 231 11.26 0.46 -4.19
CA LYS A 231 10.90 1.30 -5.34
C LYS A 231 9.46 1.81 -5.31
N TRP A 232 8.51 0.93 -5.01
CA TRP A 232 7.09 1.26 -4.97
C TRP A 232 6.76 2.44 -4.05
N THR A 233 7.54 2.68 -3.01
CA THR A 233 7.27 3.81 -2.10
C THR A 233 7.38 5.16 -2.81
N TYR A 234 8.21 5.28 -3.85
CA TYR A 234 8.39 6.50 -4.63
C TYR A 234 7.95 6.38 -6.09
N SER A 235 8.04 5.20 -6.71
CA SER A 235 7.57 4.96 -8.08
C SER A 235 6.08 4.72 -8.19
N ASP A 236 5.40 4.40 -7.09
CA ASP A 236 3.97 4.08 -7.10
C ASP A 236 3.24 5.11 -6.25
N HIS A 237 3.48 5.15 -4.93
CA HIS A 237 2.73 6.02 -4.02
C HIS A 237 3.08 7.51 -4.17
N MET A 238 4.36 7.86 -4.36
CA MET A 238 4.70 9.28 -4.56
C MET A 238 4.33 9.78 -5.94
N ILE A 239 4.54 8.99 -7.01
CA ILE A 239 4.11 9.41 -8.36
C ILE A 239 2.60 9.46 -8.50
N ASN A 240 1.85 8.71 -7.69
CA ASN A 240 0.40 8.77 -7.74
C ASN A 240 -0.15 10.17 -7.45
N ILE A 241 0.51 10.93 -6.57
CA ILE A 241 0.08 12.28 -6.20
C ILE A 241 0.09 13.23 -7.43
N PRO A 242 1.19 13.39 -8.18
CA PRO A 242 1.16 14.15 -9.44
C PRO A 242 0.27 13.49 -10.51
N MET A 243 0.13 12.17 -10.57
CA MET A 243 -0.79 11.55 -11.55
C MET A 243 -2.24 11.95 -11.33
N ASN A 244 -2.67 12.15 -10.07
CA ASN A 244 -4.00 12.65 -9.73
C ASN A 244 -4.22 14.12 -10.17
N THR A 245 -3.19 14.85 -10.59
CA THR A 245 -3.37 16.19 -11.18
C THR A 245 -3.88 16.13 -12.62
N VAL A 246 -3.75 14.97 -13.28
CA VAL A 246 -4.05 14.76 -14.69
C VAL A 246 -5.13 13.70 -14.89
N TYR A 247 -5.15 12.66 -14.06
CA TYR A 247 -6.04 11.50 -14.21
C TYR A 247 -7.03 11.42 -13.04
N GLU A 248 -8.31 11.24 -13.35
CA GLU A 248 -9.36 11.14 -12.34
C GLU A 248 -9.34 9.79 -11.60
N ASN A 249 -9.02 8.70 -12.31
CA ASN A 249 -9.04 7.33 -11.80
C ASN A 249 -8.24 6.36 -12.70
N TYR A 250 -8.22 5.08 -12.31
CA TYR A 250 -7.58 3.98 -13.04
C TYR A 250 -8.02 3.93 -14.52
N SER A 251 -9.32 3.94 -14.79
CA SER A 251 -9.85 3.80 -16.15
C SER A 251 -9.55 5.03 -17.02
N ASP A 252 -9.61 6.24 -16.45
CA ASP A 252 -9.18 7.47 -17.15
C ASP A 252 -7.70 7.39 -17.53
N ALA A 253 -6.82 6.94 -16.62
CA ALA A 253 -5.40 6.75 -16.93
C ALA A 253 -5.15 5.66 -17.98
N LEU A 254 -5.87 4.54 -17.90
CA LEU A 254 -5.73 3.43 -18.84
C LEU A 254 -6.15 3.85 -20.25
N TYR A 255 -7.32 4.48 -20.39
CA TYR A 255 -7.95 4.74 -21.68
C TYR A 255 -7.74 6.16 -22.23
N SER A 256 -6.99 7.03 -21.55
CA SER A 256 -6.68 8.35 -22.08
C SER A 256 -5.87 8.32 -23.38
N GLU A 257 -5.93 9.42 -24.12
CA GLU A 257 -4.90 9.73 -25.13
C GLU A 257 -3.50 9.83 -24.51
N VAL A 258 -2.50 9.51 -25.33
CA VAL A 258 -1.09 9.43 -24.90
C VAL A 258 -0.53 10.79 -24.48
N ASP A 259 -0.89 11.86 -25.19
CA ASP A 259 -0.42 13.23 -24.95
C ASP A 259 -1.02 13.87 -23.69
N LYS A 260 -2.04 13.27 -23.07
CA LYS A 260 -2.58 13.76 -21.79
C LYS A 260 -1.50 13.85 -20.70
N MET A 261 -0.52 12.93 -20.74
CA MET A 261 0.62 12.89 -19.83
C MET A 261 1.53 14.12 -19.93
N ASP A 262 1.55 14.86 -21.04
CA ASP A 262 2.44 16.03 -21.20
C ASP A 262 2.15 17.13 -20.16
N THR A 263 0.92 17.17 -19.64
CA THR A 263 0.46 18.17 -18.67
C THR A 263 0.99 17.95 -17.24
N ILE A 264 1.46 16.73 -16.91
CA ILE A 264 1.91 16.37 -15.55
C ILE A 264 3.24 17.02 -15.14
N LYS A 265 4.00 17.59 -16.09
CA LYS A 265 5.42 17.94 -15.93
C LYS A 265 5.70 18.77 -14.67
N SER A 266 4.93 19.82 -14.45
CA SER A 266 5.10 20.72 -13.30
C SER A 266 4.88 19.97 -11.97
N ALA A 267 3.87 19.10 -11.91
CA ALA A 267 3.58 18.28 -10.74
C ALA A 267 4.70 17.25 -10.45
N LEU A 268 5.30 16.64 -11.48
CA LEU A 268 6.46 15.76 -11.30
C LEU A 268 7.70 16.48 -10.75
N VAL A 269 7.96 17.71 -11.20
CA VAL A 269 9.08 18.51 -10.67
C VAL A 269 8.88 18.78 -9.17
N LYS A 270 7.65 19.13 -8.78
CA LYS A 270 7.29 19.38 -7.37
C LYS A 270 7.33 18.11 -6.52
N MET A 271 7.00 16.95 -7.09
CA MET A 271 7.23 15.67 -6.43
C MET A 271 8.72 15.44 -6.11
N MET A 272 9.63 15.80 -7.03
CA MET A 272 11.06 15.70 -6.78
C MET A 272 11.52 16.62 -5.64
N GLU A 273 10.97 17.82 -5.52
CA GLU A 273 11.26 18.74 -4.40
C GLU A 273 10.85 18.12 -3.05
N VAL A 274 9.67 17.50 -2.98
CA VAL A 274 9.19 16.84 -1.76
C VAL A 274 10.02 15.60 -1.43
N LEU A 275 10.34 14.76 -2.43
CA LEU A 275 11.19 13.58 -2.25
C LEU A 275 12.60 13.95 -1.76
N GLU A 276 13.19 15.01 -2.34
CA GLU A 276 14.50 15.51 -1.90
C GLU A 276 14.44 15.95 -0.45
N TYR A 277 13.42 16.71 -0.06
CA TYR A 277 13.29 17.15 1.32
C TYR A 277 13.15 15.99 2.29
N ASN A 278 12.22 15.07 2.05
CA ASN A 278 11.96 13.97 2.98
C ASN A 278 13.22 13.12 3.17
N THR A 279 13.88 12.76 2.08
CA THR A 279 15.09 11.93 2.11
C THR A 279 16.32 12.66 2.66
N ALA A 280 16.33 14.00 2.67
CA ALA A 280 17.38 14.79 3.32
C ALA A 280 17.20 14.84 4.85
N HIS A 281 15.98 14.61 5.34
CA HIS A 281 15.60 14.62 6.75
C HIS A 281 15.22 13.21 7.23
N ALA A 282 15.80 12.19 6.60
CA ALA A 282 15.49 10.80 6.88
C ALA A 282 16.09 10.36 8.21
N ALA A 283 15.31 9.59 8.98
CA ALA A 283 15.72 8.97 10.22
C ALA A 283 16.55 7.70 9.95
N GLY A 284 17.56 7.49 10.79
CA GLY A 284 18.32 6.25 10.87
C GLY A 284 18.35 5.72 12.30
N GLU A 285 18.98 4.58 12.52
CA GLU A 285 18.94 3.88 13.83
C GLU A 285 19.52 4.71 14.98
N ASN A 286 20.62 5.42 14.74
CA ASN A 286 21.35 6.16 15.79
C ASN A 286 21.56 7.65 15.45
N SER A 287 21.35 8.02 14.20
CA SER A 287 21.49 9.38 13.67
C SER A 287 20.64 9.52 12.41
N ALA A 288 20.56 10.72 11.85
CA ALA A 288 19.95 10.92 10.54
C ALA A 288 20.56 9.93 9.52
N ASN A 289 19.70 9.35 8.69
CA ASN A 289 20.10 8.54 7.55
C ASN A 289 20.39 9.48 6.38
N THR A 290 21.51 9.25 5.70
CA THR A 290 21.92 10.09 4.58
C THR A 290 21.78 9.32 3.29
N ARG A 291 21.26 9.98 2.24
CA ARG A 291 21.31 9.46 0.88
C ARG A 291 22.72 9.02 0.49
N GLY A 292 22.81 7.98 -0.33
CA GLY A 292 24.04 7.27 -0.65
C GLY A 292 23.77 5.80 -1.01
N PRO A 293 24.78 5.02 -1.41
CA PRO A 293 24.61 3.60 -1.72
C PRO A 293 23.93 2.79 -0.60
N GLU A 294 24.21 3.12 0.67
CA GLU A 294 23.61 2.45 1.82
C GLU A 294 22.13 2.81 2.04
N PHE A 295 21.66 3.95 1.52
CA PHE A 295 20.26 4.36 1.63
C PHE A 295 19.32 3.38 0.91
N ILE A 296 19.82 2.73 -0.14
CA ILE A 296 19.08 1.77 -0.97
C ILE A 296 19.40 0.31 -0.64
N ASN A 297 20.17 0.06 0.43
CA ASN A 297 20.57 -1.27 0.88
C ASN A 297 19.33 -2.07 1.30
N THR A 298 19.19 -3.31 0.82
CA THR A 298 18.00 -4.15 1.09
C THR A 298 17.89 -4.64 2.53
N THR A 299 18.89 -4.39 3.39
CA THR A 299 18.83 -4.69 4.83
C THR A 299 18.39 -3.47 5.62
N THR A 300 19.02 -2.32 5.38
CA THR A 300 18.85 -1.08 6.17
C THR A 300 17.96 -0.03 5.50
N GLY A 301 17.50 -0.28 4.28
CA GLY A 301 16.55 0.55 3.55
C GLY A 301 15.28 -0.22 3.14
N SER A 302 15.09 -1.44 3.66
CA SER A 302 13.91 -2.25 3.35
C SER A 302 12.64 -1.71 3.99
N TYR A 303 11.50 -2.22 3.50
CA TYR A 303 10.20 -2.00 4.09
C TYR A 303 10.17 -2.37 5.58
N ASP A 304 10.57 -3.59 5.94
CA ASP A 304 10.51 -4.07 7.32
C ASP A 304 11.42 -3.26 8.27
N TYR A 305 12.61 -2.89 7.81
CA TYR A 305 13.51 -2.06 8.60
C TYR A 305 12.96 -0.65 8.82
N SER A 306 12.30 -0.07 7.82
CA SER A 306 11.60 1.22 7.98
C SER A 306 10.49 1.12 9.04
N LEU A 307 9.74 0.00 9.09
CA LEU A 307 8.74 -0.20 10.13
C LEU A 307 9.36 -0.34 11.53
N GLN A 308 10.52 -0.99 11.64
CA GLN A 308 11.27 -1.06 12.90
C GLN A 308 11.71 0.34 13.35
N LEU A 309 12.30 1.15 12.47
CA LEU A 309 12.70 2.53 12.79
C LEU A 309 11.53 3.37 13.28
N PHE A 310 10.35 3.25 12.64
CA PHE A 310 9.16 3.97 13.07
C PHE A 310 8.60 3.46 14.40
N ALA A 311 8.58 2.14 14.60
CA ALA A 311 8.15 1.50 15.86
C ALA A 311 9.06 1.88 17.05
N ASP A 312 10.33 2.20 16.78
CA ASP A 312 11.33 2.69 17.74
C ASP A 312 11.36 4.23 17.85
N HIS A 313 10.39 4.93 17.24
CA HIS A 313 10.26 6.39 17.26
C HIS A 313 11.49 7.15 16.72
N ARG A 314 12.19 6.58 15.72
CA ARG A 314 13.34 7.23 15.07
C ARG A 314 12.95 8.41 14.19
N GLY A 315 11.77 8.37 13.59
CA GLY A 315 11.21 9.49 12.84
C GLY A 315 9.79 9.84 13.28
N LEU A 316 9.40 11.09 13.04
CA LEU A 316 8.05 11.58 13.37
C LEU A 316 7.00 11.04 12.40
N PHE A 317 7.34 11.00 11.12
CA PHE A 317 6.44 10.57 10.05
C PHE A 317 6.98 9.35 9.33
N ILE A 318 6.11 8.44 8.93
CA ILE A 318 6.40 7.42 7.92
C ILE A 318 5.34 7.49 6.81
N LYS A 319 5.77 7.50 5.55
CA LYS A 319 4.83 7.56 4.42
C LYS A 319 4.33 6.18 4.04
N GLN A 320 3.21 5.77 4.65
CA GLN A 320 2.62 4.44 4.51
C GLN A 320 1.09 4.51 4.69
N GLY A 321 0.42 3.38 4.54
CA GLY A 321 -1.02 3.25 4.77
C GLY A 321 -1.38 2.27 5.88
N ASN A 322 -2.68 1.98 6.01
CA ASN A 322 -3.20 1.08 7.04
C ASN A 322 -2.66 -0.35 6.98
N TRP A 323 -2.11 -0.79 5.85
CA TRP A 323 -1.49 -2.11 5.68
C TRP A 323 -0.29 -2.36 6.61
N ILE A 324 0.34 -1.32 7.17
CA ILE A 324 1.47 -1.48 8.08
C ILE A 324 1.05 -1.92 9.49
N TYR A 325 -0.22 -1.73 9.86
CA TYR A 325 -0.70 -1.96 11.23
C TYR A 325 -0.40 -3.36 11.76
N PRO A 326 -0.63 -4.48 11.03
CA PRO A 326 -0.33 -5.82 11.54
C PRO A 326 1.14 -6.01 11.89
N ASN A 327 2.05 -5.41 11.11
CA ASN A 327 3.48 -5.47 11.37
C ASN A 327 3.86 -4.57 12.55
N LEU A 328 3.35 -3.33 12.61
CA LEU A 328 3.59 -2.44 13.76
C LEU A 328 3.09 -3.06 15.06
N LYS A 329 1.95 -3.76 15.07
CA LYS A 329 1.44 -4.47 16.25
C LYS A 329 2.40 -5.55 16.75
N LYS A 330 3.11 -6.23 15.85
CA LYS A 330 4.15 -7.22 16.21
C LYS A 330 5.41 -6.56 16.76
N LEU A 331 5.77 -5.40 16.24
CA LEU A 331 7.00 -4.66 16.60
C LEU A 331 6.83 -3.87 17.91
N ASN A 332 5.72 -3.15 18.06
CA ASN A 332 5.42 -2.31 19.21
C ASN A 332 3.90 -2.25 19.43
N VAL A 333 3.39 -3.02 20.40
CA VAL A 333 1.94 -3.05 20.69
C VAL A 333 1.40 -1.72 21.22
N ALA A 334 2.24 -0.87 21.82
CA ALA A 334 1.79 0.38 22.42
C ALA A 334 1.51 1.45 21.37
N ILE A 335 2.34 1.53 20.32
CA ILE A 335 2.24 2.57 19.29
C ILE A 335 0.92 2.49 18.52
N VAL A 336 0.38 1.29 18.33
CA VAL A 336 -0.80 1.06 17.49
C VAL A 336 -2.11 1.63 18.05
N ALA A 337 -2.13 2.04 19.32
CA ALA A 337 -3.28 2.69 19.92
C ALA A 337 -3.33 4.20 19.64
N THR A 338 -2.21 4.79 19.18
CA THR A 338 -2.02 6.24 19.07
C THR A 338 -1.62 6.68 17.67
N LEU A 339 -1.71 5.80 16.67
CA LEU A 339 -1.44 6.17 15.27
C LEU A 339 -2.58 6.98 14.66
N ASP A 340 -2.24 8.03 13.93
CA ASP A 340 -3.13 8.77 13.03
C ASP A 340 -2.38 9.06 11.71
N MET A 341 -3.07 9.64 10.73
CA MET A 341 -2.56 9.89 9.38
C MET A 341 -2.94 11.30 8.90
N ILE A 342 -1.98 11.99 8.29
CA ILE A 342 -2.19 13.26 7.58
C ILE A 342 -1.88 13.12 6.08
N PRO A 343 -2.43 14.00 5.23
CA PRO A 343 -2.09 14.03 3.81
C PRO A 343 -0.59 14.20 3.56
N ILE A 344 -0.09 13.56 2.49
CA ILE A 344 1.19 13.97 1.90
C ILE A 344 1.02 15.39 1.40
N LYS A 345 1.90 16.30 1.81
CA LYS A 345 1.80 17.72 1.46
C LYS A 345 2.59 18.02 0.20
N MET A 346 1.97 18.75 -0.72
CA MET A 346 2.52 19.06 -2.03
C MET A 346 2.49 20.56 -2.31
N PRO A 347 3.57 21.15 -2.87
CA PRO A 347 3.62 22.57 -3.23
C PRO A 347 2.87 22.87 -4.55
N PHE A 348 1.81 22.11 -4.85
CA PHE A 348 0.99 22.33 -6.04
C PHE A 348 0.28 23.68 -5.98
N LYS A 349 0.05 24.25 -7.15
CA LYS A 349 -0.78 25.42 -7.40
C LYS A 349 -1.94 24.99 -8.29
N ASP A 350 -3.03 25.75 -8.32
CA ASP A 350 -4.17 25.42 -9.19
C ASP A 350 -3.78 25.31 -10.67
N SER A 351 -2.71 25.99 -11.10
CA SER A 351 -2.14 25.87 -12.45
C SER A 351 -1.55 24.50 -12.78
N ASP A 352 -1.23 23.69 -11.77
CA ASP A 352 -0.73 22.31 -11.94
C ASP A 352 -1.87 21.29 -11.98
N ILE A 353 -3.10 21.70 -11.66
CA ILE A 353 -4.26 20.80 -11.58
C ILE A 353 -5.03 20.90 -12.89
N HIS A 354 -5.10 19.79 -13.62
CA HIS A 354 -5.74 19.67 -14.93
C HIS A 354 -7.07 18.91 -14.89
N LEU A 355 -7.59 18.67 -13.69
CA LEU A 355 -8.91 18.13 -13.43
C LEU A 355 -9.88 19.24 -13.04
N LYS A 356 -11.09 19.23 -13.62
CA LYS A 356 -12.09 20.31 -13.42
C LYS A 356 -12.70 20.32 -12.02
N ASN A 357 -12.72 19.17 -11.37
CA ASN A 357 -13.32 18.94 -10.07
C ASN A 357 -12.29 18.97 -8.93
N ARG A 358 -11.06 19.43 -9.18
CA ARG A 358 -10.03 19.48 -8.15
C ARG A 358 -9.30 20.81 -8.05
N THR A 359 -8.77 21.09 -6.86
CA THR A 359 -7.93 22.26 -6.56
C THR A 359 -6.66 21.87 -5.82
N ALA A 360 -5.63 22.72 -5.81
CA ALA A 360 -4.38 22.41 -5.11
C ALA A 360 -4.57 22.22 -3.59
N LYS A 361 -5.63 22.80 -3.01
CA LYS A 361 -6.00 22.63 -1.60
C LYS A 361 -6.32 21.17 -1.26
N GLU A 362 -7.02 20.45 -2.14
CA GLU A 362 -7.43 19.06 -1.89
C GLU A 362 -6.22 18.13 -1.78
N PHE A 363 -5.18 18.34 -2.59
CA PHE A 363 -3.93 17.58 -2.53
C PHE A 363 -3.17 17.75 -1.21
N ASN A 364 -3.54 18.73 -0.38
CA ASN A 364 -2.98 18.94 0.95
C ASN A 364 -4.00 18.63 2.06
N THR A 365 -5.25 18.29 1.76
CA THR A 365 -6.33 18.09 2.74
C THR A 365 -7.00 16.72 2.67
N THR A 366 -6.68 15.92 1.63
CA THR A 366 -7.16 14.55 1.47
C THR A 366 -6.02 13.56 1.20
N ILE A 367 -6.31 12.27 1.27
CA ILE A 367 -5.35 11.18 1.03
C ILE A 367 -5.72 10.40 -0.24
N PRO A 368 -4.75 9.72 -0.87
CA PRO A 368 -5.07 8.63 -1.77
C PRO A 368 -5.74 7.47 -1.06
N THR A 369 -6.78 6.93 -1.70
CA THR A 369 -7.42 5.68 -1.30
C THR A 369 -7.66 4.80 -2.51
N PHE A 370 -7.59 3.49 -2.32
CA PHE A 370 -7.71 2.53 -3.41
C PHE A 370 -8.09 1.14 -2.91
N ILE A 371 -8.40 0.27 -3.87
CA ILE A 371 -8.55 -1.15 -3.63
C ILE A 371 -7.24 -1.85 -4.02
N PRO A 372 -6.49 -2.42 -3.07
CA PRO A 372 -5.19 -3.01 -3.35
C PRO A 372 -5.30 -4.33 -4.11
N ASN A 373 -6.40 -5.06 -3.91
CA ASN A 373 -6.69 -6.35 -4.54
C ASN A 373 -8.21 -6.61 -4.54
N TYR A 374 -8.67 -7.30 -5.57
CA TYR A 374 -10.03 -7.81 -5.69
C TYR A 374 -10.03 -9.33 -5.62
N TRP A 375 -11.08 -9.92 -5.05
CA TRP A 375 -11.40 -11.33 -5.24
C TRP A 375 -12.06 -11.50 -6.61
N ILE A 376 -11.39 -12.23 -7.51
CA ILE A 376 -11.85 -12.39 -8.90
C ILE A 376 -12.08 -13.87 -9.17
N ILE A 377 -13.25 -14.20 -9.71
CA ILE A 377 -13.55 -15.56 -10.18
C ILE A 377 -12.90 -15.76 -11.55
N ASN A 378 -12.15 -16.84 -11.71
CA ASN A 378 -11.55 -17.23 -12.98
C ASN A 378 -12.62 -17.76 -13.94
N LYS A 379 -12.87 -17.08 -15.05
CA LYS A 379 -13.90 -17.50 -16.01
C LYS A 379 -13.56 -18.79 -16.75
N ASN A 380 -12.28 -19.16 -16.77
CA ASN A 380 -11.76 -20.31 -17.51
C ASN A 380 -11.77 -21.62 -16.70
N VAL A 381 -12.19 -21.59 -15.42
CA VAL A 381 -12.50 -22.81 -14.67
C VAL A 381 -13.89 -23.35 -15.00
N SER A 382 -14.16 -24.60 -14.59
CA SER A 382 -15.45 -25.25 -14.81
C SER A 382 -16.63 -24.50 -14.18
N ASP A 383 -17.85 -24.69 -14.71
CA ASP A 383 -19.07 -24.06 -14.16
C ASP A 383 -19.29 -24.40 -12.68
N SER A 384 -19.00 -25.64 -12.28
CA SER A 384 -19.09 -26.06 -10.87
C SER A 384 -18.07 -25.33 -9.98
N GLN A 385 -16.85 -25.08 -10.48
CA GLN A 385 -15.87 -24.28 -9.74
C GLN A 385 -16.26 -22.79 -9.67
N LYS A 386 -16.85 -22.23 -10.72
CA LYS A 386 -17.39 -20.85 -10.67
C LYS A 386 -18.53 -20.73 -9.66
N GLU A 387 -19.42 -21.73 -9.61
CA GLU A 387 -20.50 -21.76 -8.61
C GLU A 387 -19.96 -21.90 -7.18
N ALA A 388 -18.99 -22.79 -6.96
CA ALA A 388 -18.33 -22.95 -5.67
C ALA A 388 -17.56 -21.69 -5.23
N ALA A 389 -16.87 -21.03 -6.18
CA ALA A 389 -16.21 -19.75 -5.94
C ALA A 389 -17.21 -18.66 -5.52
N GLY A 390 -18.34 -18.56 -6.23
CA GLY A 390 -19.42 -17.63 -5.88
C GLY A 390 -19.98 -17.89 -4.48
N LYS A 391 -20.23 -19.15 -4.11
CA LYS A 391 -20.69 -19.53 -2.76
C LYS A 391 -19.68 -19.17 -1.67
N PHE A 392 -18.39 -19.43 -1.90
CA PHE A 392 -17.34 -19.05 -0.97
C PHE A 392 -17.30 -17.53 -0.77
N LEU A 393 -17.36 -16.74 -1.85
CA LEU A 393 -17.35 -15.27 -1.75
C LEU A 393 -18.60 -14.72 -1.03
N VAL A 394 -19.78 -15.28 -1.28
CA VAL A 394 -20.97 -14.91 -0.51
C VAL A 394 -20.79 -15.24 0.97
N TRP A 395 -20.35 -16.47 1.30
CA TRP A 395 -20.09 -16.86 2.69
C TRP A 395 -19.06 -15.97 3.36
N LEU A 396 -17.98 -15.62 2.66
CA LEU A 396 -16.90 -14.77 3.17
C LEU A 396 -17.41 -13.40 3.62
N TYR A 397 -18.34 -12.80 2.88
CA TYR A 397 -18.87 -11.45 3.16
C TYR A 397 -20.18 -11.42 3.95
N THR A 398 -20.79 -12.57 4.25
CA THR A 398 -22.10 -12.62 4.93
C THR A 398 -22.14 -13.51 6.17
N SER A 399 -21.20 -14.44 6.33
CA SER A 399 -21.11 -15.29 7.53
C SER A 399 -20.40 -14.57 8.68
N GLU A 400 -20.73 -14.94 9.91
CA GLU A 400 -20.06 -14.44 11.11
C GLU A 400 -18.55 -14.73 11.08
N ARG A 401 -18.16 -15.95 10.67
CA ARG A 401 -16.75 -16.37 10.60
C ARG A 401 -15.97 -15.62 9.51
N GLY A 402 -16.56 -15.45 8.34
CA GLY A 402 -15.99 -14.68 7.24
C GLY A 402 -15.83 -13.20 7.58
N LEU A 403 -16.87 -12.58 8.15
CA LEU A 403 -16.82 -11.20 8.61
C LEU A 403 -15.78 -10.97 9.71
N LYS A 404 -15.63 -11.92 10.64
CA LYS A 404 -14.55 -11.89 11.64
C LYS A 404 -13.17 -11.93 10.99
N PHE A 405 -12.97 -12.79 10.00
CA PHE A 405 -11.71 -12.84 9.26
C PHE A 405 -11.41 -11.52 8.54
N LEU A 406 -12.40 -10.94 7.85
CA LEU A 406 -12.20 -9.69 7.11
C LEU A 406 -11.95 -8.50 8.06
N LYS A 407 -12.80 -8.31 9.07
CA LYS A 407 -12.76 -7.13 9.94
C LYS A 407 -11.70 -7.20 11.04
N GLU A 408 -11.56 -8.33 11.72
CA GLU A 408 -10.73 -8.44 12.92
C GLU A 408 -9.36 -9.05 12.64
N GLU A 409 -9.30 -10.14 11.87
CA GLU A 409 -8.06 -10.89 11.64
C GLU A 409 -7.22 -10.21 10.54
N SER A 410 -7.86 -9.84 9.42
CA SER A 410 -7.21 -9.15 8.30
C SER A 410 -7.16 -7.62 8.49
N GLY A 411 -8.00 -7.08 9.38
CA GLY A 411 -8.05 -5.64 9.67
C GLY A 411 -8.50 -4.80 8.48
N PHE A 412 -9.43 -5.30 7.66
CA PHE A 412 -9.89 -4.63 6.44
C PHE A 412 -10.94 -3.55 6.71
N ILE A 413 -10.88 -2.49 5.91
CA ILE A 413 -11.98 -1.53 5.73
C ILE A 413 -12.89 -2.12 4.66
N MET A 414 -14.09 -2.49 5.06
CA MET A 414 -15.06 -3.15 4.20
C MET A 414 -15.72 -2.14 3.25
N TYR A 415 -15.85 -2.46 1.96
CA TYR A 415 -16.50 -1.57 1.00
C TYR A 415 -17.99 -1.34 1.30
N ASN A 416 -18.66 -2.33 1.92
CA ASN A 416 -20.06 -2.29 2.31
C ASN A 416 -20.28 -1.81 3.75
N ASP A 417 -19.20 -1.42 4.44
CA ASP A 417 -19.23 -0.80 5.76
C ASP A 417 -18.07 0.21 5.91
N PRO A 418 -17.98 1.23 5.03
CA PRO A 418 -16.81 2.10 4.94
C PRO A 418 -16.76 3.17 6.05
N THR A 419 -17.80 3.26 6.89
CA THR A 419 -17.93 4.25 7.98
C THR A 419 -17.62 3.68 9.36
N ALA A 420 -17.21 2.41 9.46
CA ALA A 420 -16.88 1.78 10.72
C ALA A 420 -15.66 2.45 11.37
N THR A 421 -15.86 3.10 12.52
CA THR A 421 -14.82 3.84 13.26
C THR A 421 -14.37 3.12 14.54
N ASP A 422 -14.87 1.91 14.76
CA ASP A 422 -14.56 1.04 15.89
C ASP A 422 -13.54 -0.05 15.52
N SER A 423 -12.82 0.12 14.40
CA SER A 423 -11.79 -0.82 14.00
C SER A 423 -10.69 -0.88 15.06
N PRO A 424 -10.20 -2.09 15.44
CA PRO A 424 -9.02 -2.20 16.28
C PRO A 424 -7.77 -1.61 15.62
N ASN A 425 -7.80 -1.43 14.29
CA ASN A 425 -6.78 -0.76 13.53
C ASN A 425 -7.01 0.77 13.54
N SER A 426 -6.23 1.52 14.33
CA SER A 426 -6.39 2.97 14.42
C SER A 426 -6.14 3.69 13.08
N LEU A 427 -5.33 3.11 12.19
CA LEU A 427 -5.14 3.64 10.84
C LEU A 427 -6.38 3.47 9.96
N ASN A 428 -7.18 2.42 10.17
CA ASN A 428 -8.48 2.33 9.51
C ASN A 428 -9.37 3.47 9.96
N ASN A 429 -9.43 3.73 11.27
CA ASN A 429 -10.24 4.83 11.81
C ASN A 429 -9.77 6.20 11.29
N ALA A 430 -8.47 6.40 11.09
CA ALA A 430 -7.93 7.59 10.45
C ALA A 430 -8.35 7.72 8.98
N ILE A 431 -8.32 6.62 8.21
CA ILE A 431 -8.72 6.60 6.80
C ILE A 431 -10.22 6.85 6.63
N VAL A 432 -11.06 6.22 7.46
CA VAL A 432 -12.52 6.39 7.39
C VAL A 432 -12.95 7.86 7.49
N GLN A 433 -12.24 8.68 8.27
CA GLN A 433 -12.49 10.13 8.34
C GLN A 433 -12.34 10.84 6.98
N TYR A 434 -11.45 10.35 6.10
CA TYR A 434 -11.28 10.90 4.76
C TYR A 434 -12.29 10.33 3.76
N LEU A 435 -12.82 9.13 3.99
CA LEU A 435 -13.81 8.49 3.12
C LEU A 435 -15.19 9.20 3.15
N GLU A 436 -15.42 10.09 4.11
CA GLU A 436 -16.59 10.98 4.12
C GLU A 436 -16.54 12.05 3.01
N GLY A 437 -15.34 12.35 2.47
CA GLY A 437 -15.12 13.31 1.40
C GLY A 437 -14.46 12.69 0.17
N ASP A 438 -14.10 13.55 -0.78
CA ASP A 438 -13.40 13.12 -2.00
C ASP A 438 -11.93 12.81 -1.72
N THR A 439 -11.51 11.59 -2.04
CA THR A 439 -10.13 11.12 -1.92
C THR A 439 -9.39 11.17 -3.26
N LEU A 440 -8.07 11.07 -3.23
CA LEU A 440 -7.28 10.85 -4.44
C LEU A 440 -7.40 9.38 -4.85
N SER A 441 -7.45 9.08 -6.16
CA SER A 441 -7.53 7.72 -6.67
C SER A 441 -6.13 7.15 -6.95
N ASN A 442 -6.02 5.94 -7.55
CA ASN A 442 -4.74 5.31 -7.92
C ASN A 442 -4.57 5.10 -9.45
N PRO A 443 -4.49 6.17 -10.27
CA PRO A 443 -4.20 6.06 -11.70
C PRO A 443 -2.86 5.37 -12.02
N PHE A 444 -1.89 5.34 -11.09
CA PHE A 444 -0.61 4.66 -11.33
C PHE A 444 -0.75 3.15 -11.57
N ASN A 445 -1.79 2.50 -11.04
CA ASN A 445 -2.07 1.08 -11.30
C ASN A 445 -2.35 0.81 -12.80
N ALA A 446 -2.75 1.84 -13.55
CA ALA A 446 -2.99 1.76 -14.99
C ALA A 446 -1.74 2.05 -15.83
N SER A 447 -0.56 2.14 -15.20
CA SER A 447 0.68 2.46 -15.90
C SER A 447 1.01 1.41 -16.94
N PRO A 448 1.46 1.82 -18.14
CA PRO A 448 1.74 0.89 -19.23
C PRO A 448 3.06 0.14 -18.99
N GLY A 449 3.07 -1.18 -19.24
CA GLY A 449 4.27 -2.01 -19.18
C GLY A 449 5.11 -1.83 -17.92
N ASN A 450 6.43 -1.70 -18.07
CA ASN A 450 7.37 -1.55 -16.95
C ASN A 450 7.56 -0.09 -16.48
N PHE A 451 6.59 0.79 -16.72
CA PHE A 451 6.73 2.23 -16.43
C PHE A 451 7.15 2.52 -14.97
N LEU A 452 6.45 1.95 -14.00
CA LEU A 452 6.73 2.18 -12.57
C LEU A 452 8.12 1.64 -12.18
N GLU A 453 8.46 0.45 -12.67
CA GLU A 453 9.77 -0.17 -12.47
C GLU A 453 10.91 0.72 -12.99
N GLU A 454 10.75 1.32 -14.17
CA GLU A 454 11.76 2.21 -14.74
C GLU A 454 11.85 3.57 -14.04
N VAL A 455 10.73 4.14 -13.62
CA VAL A 455 10.70 5.34 -12.76
C VAL A 455 11.42 5.04 -11.44
N GLY A 456 11.13 3.89 -10.84
CA GLY A 456 11.74 3.44 -9.60
C GLY A 456 13.25 3.23 -9.74
N ASN A 457 13.70 2.59 -10.82
CA ASN A 457 15.12 2.42 -11.09
C ASN A 457 15.82 3.78 -11.31
N GLU A 458 15.20 4.69 -12.06
CA GLU A 458 15.74 6.06 -12.25
C GLU A 458 15.92 6.79 -10.92
N LEU A 459 14.89 6.81 -10.07
CA LEU A 459 14.96 7.46 -8.75
C LEU A 459 15.99 6.79 -7.86
N LYS A 460 15.99 5.45 -7.80
CA LYS A 460 16.89 4.68 -6.96
C LYS A 460 18.35 4.92 -7.36
N GLU A 461 18.66 4.80 -8.65
CA GLU A 461 20.04 4.81 -9.16
C GLU A 461 20.64 6.20 -9.32
N ASN A 462 19.83 7.20 -9.70
CA ASN A 462 20.34 8.53 -10.04
C ASN A 462 20.04 9.60 -8.98
N TYR A 463 19.22 9.28 -7.98
CA TYR A 463 18.81 10.23 -6.95
C TYR A 463 19.03 9.68 -5.54
N MET A 464 18.46 8.54 -5.17
CA MET A 464 18.58 7.99 -3.80
C MET A 464 20.03 7.62 -3.41
N THR A 465 20.85 7.23 -4.39
CA THR A 465 22.28 6.96 -4.21
C THR A 465 23.15 8.21 -4.14
N GLN A 466 22.60 9.39 -4.45
CA GLN A 466 23.34 10.64 -4.51
C GLN A 466 23.16 11.43 -3.22
N ASN A 467 24.29 11.76 -2.57
CA ASN A 467 24.27 12.54 -1.32
C ASN A 467 23.57 13.90 -1.48
N LYS A 468 23.65 14.51 -2.67
CA LYS A 468 23.01 15.78 -3.02
C LYS A 468 22.31 15.66 -4.36
N TRP A 469 21.12 16.23 -4.46
CA TRP A 469 20.40 16.35 -5.72
C TRP A 469 20.67 17.73 -6.32
N ASP A 470 20.75 17.81 -7.65
CA ASP A 470 20.76 19.10 -8.36
C ASP A 470 19.34 19.38 -8.86
N VAL A 471 18.70 20.39 -8.29
CA VAL A 471 17.34 20.82 -8.66
C VAL A 471 17.17 21.10 -10.16
N LYS A 472 18.26 21.39 -10.87
CA LYS A 472 18.26 21.59 -12.33
C LYS A 472 17.96 20.32 -13.12
N THR A 473 18.10 19.13 -12.52
CA THR A 473 17.81 17.86 -13.19
C THR A 473 16.33 17.48 -13.11
N TYR A 474 15.54 18.09 -12.24
CA TYR A 474 14.14 17.69 -12.02
C TYR A 474 13.27 17.84 -13.27
N PRO A 475 13.38 18.92 -14.08
CA PRO A 475 12.66 19.01 -15.34
C PRO A 475 13.03 17.91 -16.33
N ALA A 476 14.31 17.51 -16.36
CA ALA A 476 14.79 16.44 -17.24
C ALA A 476 14.30 15.06 -16.78
N PHE A 477 14.21 14.83 -15.47
CA PHE A 477 13.54 13.65 -14.91
C PHE A 477 12.06 13.61 -15.35
N ALA A 478 11.34 14.72 -15.18
CA ALA A 478 9.94 14.79 -15.60
C ALA A 478 9.77 14.51 -17.11
N ASP A 479 10.63 15.08 -17.96
CA ASP A 479 10.64 14.80 -19.41
C ASP A 479 10.91 13.32 -19.70
N LYS A 480 11.83 12.68 -18.98
CA LYS A 480 12.13 11.25 -19.12
C LYS A 480 10.93 10.38 -18.75
N VAL A 481 10.26 10.69 -17.63
CA VAL A 481 9.06 9.99 -17.17
C VAL A 481 7.93 10.12 -18.19
N ILE A 482 7.62 11.35 -18.64
CA ILE A 482 6.58 11.60 -19.64
C ILE A 482 6.89 10.84 -20.93
N LYS A 483 8.11 10.98 -21.46
CA LYS A 483 8.53 10.27 -22.66
C LYS A 483 8.33 8.76 -22.51
N ARG A 484 8.71 8.19 -21.36
CA ARG A 484 8.61 6.74 -21.14
C ARG A 484 7.17 6.25 -21.07
N TRP A 485 6.29 6.99 -20.38
CA TRP A 485 4.86 6.71 -20.39
C TRP A 485 4.32 6.65 -21.82
N LYS A 486 4.67 7.64 -22.66
CA LYS A 486 4.19 7.74 -24.03
C LYS A 486 4.66 6.57 -24.89
N GLU A 487 5.95 6.25 -24.83
CA GLU A 487 6.54 5.10 -25.55
C GLU A 487 5.85 3.77 -25.18
N LEU A 488 5.65 3.52 -23.89
CA LEU A 488 5.03 2.28 -23.41
C LEU A 488 3.53 2.23 -23.73
N LYS A 489 2.83 3.36 -23.65
CA LYS A 489 1.41 3.45 -24.00
C LYS A 489 1.20 3.23 -25.50
N ASP A 490 2.03 3.82 -26.36
CA ASP A 490 1.96 3.58 -27.81
C ASP A 490 2.34 2.14 -28.19
N ALA A 491 3.26 1.50 -27.45
CA ALA A 491 3.59 0.09 -27.65
C ALA A 491 2.50 -0.89 -27.19
N SER A 492 1.54 -0.43 -26.37
CA SER A 492 0.42 -1.23 -25.86
C SER A 492 -0.85 -1.15 -26.73
N LYS A 493 -0.87 -0.29 -27.75
CA LYS A 493 -1.92 -0.22 -28.77
C LYS A 493 -1.64 -1.22 -29.89
#